data_AF-A0A923BUU1-F1
#
_entry.id   AF-A0A923BUU1-F1
#
_cell.length_a   1.000
_cell.length_b   1.000
_cell.length_c   1.000
_cell.angle_alpha   90.00
_cell.angle_beta   90.00
_cell.angle_gamma   90.00
#
_symmetry.space_group_name_H-M   'P 1'
#
loop_
_entity.id
_entity.type
_entity.pdbx_description
1 polymer ?
#
loop_
_entity_poly.entity_id
_entity_poly.type
_entity_poly.pdbx_seq_one_letter_code
_entity_poly.pdbx_strand_id
1 'polypeptide(L)'
;MRRSRMPSGPRSRTPSSAARTPRRRWRMQSARSRASCAGPERGAAPVMAMAMSAAPERRRTSFLRRATTRQAILVWCFLAPSLLIFLLYRILPLAWNIILSFQAWSPLKPAVFIGLENYEEMLTDEVFWQSLWNTVFIILSAPVGIAMALGLALLVNSNISGRNIYRTLIFLSYPLMTVAVAIIWRWMYDERVGLLNYVARLLHLTDTPIPFLNSFFWALPSVVVANIWQMLGFYMIILLTGLQNIPSSLFEAAEIDGATAGDRFWRIILPLLRPSIFLCFVIGMLNSVTSFDLVYVMTGGGPGRATEILVTYIYKLGFVQTRFDYAAAVTVVFFVFLITVAWAANRLSGGNAGARDME
;
A
#
# COMPACT_ATOMS: atom_id res chain seq x y z
N MET A 1 -1.32 -12.42 -76.93
CA MET A 1 -0.36 -13.42 -77.46
C MET A 1 0.07 -14.35 -76.33
N ARG A 2 -0.06 -15.67 -76.57
CA ARG A 2 0.56 -16.88 -75.95
C ARG A 2 0.73 -16.94 -74.41
N ARG A 3 0.06 -17.79 -73.61
CA ARG A 3 -0.16 -19.28 -73.54
C ARG A 3 1.10 -20.16 -73.35
N SER A 4 1.14 -20.89 -72.22
CA SER A 4 1.30 -22.38 -72.09
C SER A 4 1.42 -22.78 -70.59
N ARG A 5 0.44 -23.40 -69.91
CA ARG A 5 0.05 -24.84 -69.82
C ARG A 5 1.21 -25.75 -69.33
N MET A 6 1.19 -26.30 -68.09
CA MET A 6 0.61 -27.60 -67.60
C MET A 6 1.13 -28.86 -68.34
N PRO A 7 1.12 -30.13 -67.84
CA PRO A 7 0.39 -30.73 -66.68
C PRO A 7 1.07 -31.94 -65.92
N SER A 8 0.28 -32.62 -65.06
CA SER A 8 0.26 -34.08 -64.74
C SER A 8 1.33 -34.65 -63.79
N GLY A 9 1.08 -35.57 -62.84
CA GLY A 9 0.02 -36.57 -62.64
C GLY A 9 0.51 -37.63 -61.59
N PRO A 10 -0.19 -38.76 -61.35
CA PRO A 10 -0.64 -39.16 -60.00
C PRO A 10 -0.21 -40.58 -59.51
N ARG A 11 -0.76 -41.02 -58.34
CA ARG A 11 -0.96 -42.40 -57.78
C ARG A 11 -0.18 -42.64 -56.45
N SER A 12 -0.62 -43.39 -55.43
CA SER A 12 -1.64 -44.46 -55.29
C SER A 12 -1.92 -44.82 -53.81
N ARG A 13 -3.18 -45.20 -53.54
CA ARG A 13 -3.69 -46.37 -52.78
C ARG A 13 -3.24 -46.71 -51.34
N THR A 14 -4.26 -46.88 -50.50
CA THR A 14 -4.37 -47.61 -49.21
C THR A 14 -3.88 -49.06 -49.26
N PRO A 15 -3.58 -49.71 -48.10
CA PRO A 15 -4.61 -50.53 -47.44
C PRO A 15 -4.57 -50.58 -45.89
N SER A 16 -5.54 -51.33 -45.38
CA SER A 16 -6.06 -51.56 -44.03
C SER A 16 -5.15 -52.15 -42.94
N SER A 17 -5.64 -51.97 -41.70
CA SER A 17 -5.85 -52.99 -40.64
C SER A 17 -4.91 -53.00 -39.42
N ALA A 18 -5.56 -53.10 -38.25
CA ALA A 18 -5.12 -53.71 -36.98
C ALA A 18 -3.93 -53.03 -36.24
N ALA A 19 -3.84 -52.92 -34.92
CA ALA A 19 -4.55 -53.55 -33.81
C ALA A 19 -4.29 -52.79 -32.48
N ARG A 20 -5.15 -53.05 -31.47
CA ARG A 20 -4.87 -53.15 -30.02
C ARG A 20 -4.72 -51.87 -29.14
N THR A 21 -5.87 -51.46 -28.60
CA THR A 21 -6.29 -51.32 -27.17
C THR A 21 -5.29 -51.66 -26.04
N PRO A 22 -5.48 -51.21 -24.75
CA PRO A 22 -6.79 -50.90 -24.13
C PRO A 22 -6.91 -49.70 -23.15
N ARG A 23 -8.19 -49.32 -23.00
CA ARG A 23 -8.84 -48.56 -21.91
C ARG A 23 -8.97 -49.40 -20.63
N ARG A 24 -9.02 -48.74 -19.47
CA ARG A 24 -9.86 -49.12 -18.30
C ARG A 24 -10.07 -47.88 -17.42
N ARG A 25 -11.17 -47.63 -16.69
CA ARG A 25 -12.63 -47.89 -16.77
C ARG A 25 -13.14 -47.26 -15.47
N TRP A 26 -13.95 -46.20 -15.52
CA TRP A 26 -14.80 -45.82 -14.38
C TRP A 26 -16.23 -45.73 -14.91
N ARG A 27 -17.10 -46.60 -14.40
CA ARG A 27 -18.51 -46.69 -14.78
C ARG A 27 -19.33 -46.62 -13.49
N MET A 28 -20.16 -45.59 -13.39
CA MET A 28 -21.33 -45.56 -12.50
C MET A 28 -22.32 -46.67 -12.89
N GLN A 29 -23.06 -47.22 -11.92
CA GLN A 29 -24.54 -47.22 -11.91
C GLN A 29 -25.13 -47.97 -10.71
N SER A 30 -25.98 -47.23 -10.00
CA SER A 30 -27.24 -47.57 -9.30
C SER A 30 -27.81 -49.00 -9.35
N ALA A 31 -28.36 -49.45 -8.21
CA ALA A 31 -29.63 -50.20 -8.14
C ALA A 31 -30.28 -50.05 -6.75
N ARG A 32 -31.62 -49.89 -6.72
CA ARG A 32 -32.50 -49.69 -5.56
C ARG A 32 -33.29 -50.96 -5.21
N SER A 33 -33.65 -51.07 -3.92
CA SER A 33 -34.85 -51.72 -3.33
C SER A 33 -34.92 -53.27 -3.35
N ARG A 34 -35.55 -54.01 -2.42
CA ARG A 34 -36.63 -53.72 -1.44
C ARG A 34 -36.79 -54.92 -0.44
N ALA A 35 -37.52 -54.71 0.67
CA ALA A 35 -38.25 -55.66 1.54
C ALA A 35 -37.47 -56.48 2.60
N SER A 36 -37.97 -56.82 3.82
CA SER A 36 -39.19 -56.52 4.60
C SER A 36 -39.08 -57.16 6.03
N CYS A 37 -39.99 -56.77 6.94
CA CYS A 37 -40.42 -57.39 8.22
C CYS A 37 -39.66 -56.95 9.48
N ALA A 38 -40.21 -56.73 10.69
CA ALA A 38 -41.53 -56.46 11.29
C ALA A 38 -41.22 -56.28 12.82
N GLY A 39 -41.95 -55.45 13.59
CA GLY A 39 -41.71 -55.24 15.05
C GLY A 39 -42.24 -56.39 15.94
N PRO A 40 -42.49 -56.23 17.27
CA PRO A 40 -42.35 -55.05 18.16
C PRO A 40 -41.80 -55.34 19.61
N GLU A 41 -41.70 -54.27 20.42
CA GLU A 41 -41.79 -54.18 21.90
C GLU A 41 -40.79 -54.87 22.88
N ARG A 42 -40.31 -54.04 23.83
CA ARG A 42 -40.02 -54.24 25.27
C ARG A 42 -39.00 -55.32 25.70
N GLY A 43 -37.91 -54.84 26.31
CA GLY A 43 -37.02 -55.64 27.16
C GLY A 43 -36.03 -54.77 27.90
N ALA A 44 -36.23 -54.64 29.22
CA ALA A 44 -35.37 -53.93 30.15
C ALA A 44 -33.94 -54.51 30.20
N ALA A 45 -32.93 -53.65 30.34
CA ALA A 45 -31.76 -53.90 31.18
C ALA A 45 -31.00 -52.59 31.46
N PRO A 46 -30.40 -52.45 32.65
CA PRO A 46 -30.15 -51.15 33.28
C PRO A 46 -28.73 -50.60 33.07
N VAL A 47 -28.67 -49.29 33.32
CA VAL A 47 -27.54 -48.51 33.85
C VAL A 47 -26.44 -49.37 34.50
N MET A 48 -25.21 -49.27 33.99
CA MET A 48 -24.02 -49.49 34.81
C MET A 48 -22.86 -48.62 34.33
N ALA A 49 -22.56 -47.62 35.16
CA ALA A 49 -21.23 -47.07 35.42
C ALA A 49 -20.47 -46.42 34.25
N MET A 50 -20.89 -45.19 34.00
CA MET A 50 -20.02 -44.04 33.76
C MET A 50 -18.83 -44.05 34.74
N ALA A 51 -17.64 -44.37 34.23
CA ALA A 51 -16.36 -44.11 34.88
C ALA A 51 -15.28 -43.85 33.82
N MET A 52 -15.52 -42.87 32.93
CA MET A 52 -14.43 -42.22 32.23
C MET A 52 -13.78 -41.26 33.23
N SER A 53 -12.68 -41.75 33.83
CA SER A 53 -11.71 -40.93 34.55
C SER A 53 -11.24 -39.80 33.62
N ALA A 54 -11.82 -38.62 33.81
CA ALA A 54 -11.33 -37.38 33.23
C ALA A 54 -10.04 -37.02 33.96
N ALA A 55 -8.91 -37.54 33.47
CA ALA A 55 -7.62 -36.97 33.81
C ALA A 55 -7.58 -35.54 33.27
N PRO A 56 -7.29 -34.51 34.10
CA PRO A 56 -7.12 -33.17 33.60
C PRO A 56 -5.81 -33.15 32.82
N GLU A 57 -5.88 -33.00 31.50
CA GLU A 57 -4.73 -32.77 30.65
C GLU A 57 -4.18 -31.38 30.97
N ARG A 58 -3.39 -31.31 32.03
CA ARG A 58 -2.67 -30.12 32.49
C ARG A 58 -1.51 -29.89 31.52
N ARG A 59 -1.82 -29.45 30.31
CA ARG A 59 -0.86 -29.00 29.30
C ARG A 59 -0.27 -27.66 29.75
N ARG A 60 0.55 -27.72 30.80
CA ARG A 60 1.44 -26.62 31.20
C ARG A 60 2.32 -26.31 29.99
N THR A 61 2.08 -25.16 29.40
CA THR A 61 2.89 -24.50 28.39
C THR A 61 4.32 -24.33 28.88
N SER A 62 5.16 -25.34 28.67
CA SER A 62 6.62 -25.22 28.79
C SER A 62 7.20 -24.71 27.46
N PHE A 63 6.79 -23.50 27.04
CA PHE A 63 7.38 -22.82 25.88
C PHE A 63 8.72 -22.13 26.22
N LEU A 64 9.11 -22.10 27.49
CA LEU A 64 10.41 -21.59 27.95
C LEU A 64 11.33 -22.73 28.39
N ARG A 65 11.51 -23.73 27.51
CA ARG A 65 12.54 -24.74 27.70
C ARG A 65 13.86 -24.11 27.24
N ARG A 66 14.75 -23.81 28.20
CA ARG A 66 16.13 -23.30 28.02
C ARG A 66 16.65 -23.63 26.61
N ALA A 67 16.70 -22.62 25.73
CA ALA A 67 17.44 -22.74 24.49
C ALA A 67 18.86 -23.19 24.88
N THR A 68 19.23 -24.40 24.47
CA THR A 68 20.58 -24.90 24.71
C THR A 68 21.57 -23.91 24.11
N THR A 69 22.71 -23.64 24.76
CA THR A 69 23.70 -22.61 24.34
C THR A 69 24.02 -22.70 22.83
N ARG A 70 23.99 -23.91 22.26
CA ARG A 70 24.15 -24.18 20.83
C ARG A 70 23.03 -23.60 19.95
N GLN A 71 21.77 -23.66 20.38
CA GLN A 71 20.64 -23.07 19.66
C GLN A 71 20.72 -21.54 19.68
N ALA A 72 21.10 -20.94 20.81
CA ALA A 72 21.31 -19.50 20.91
C ALA A 72 22.45 -19.03 19.98
N ILE A 73 23.57 -19.77 19.94
CA ILE A 73 24.70 -19.47 19.03
C ILE A 73 24.26 -19.56 17.56
N LEU A 74 23.49 -20.58 17.17
CA LEU A 74 22.99 -20.68 15.79
C LEU A 74 22.06 -19.52 15.43
N VAL A 75 21.14 -19.14 16.32
CA VAL A 75 20.27 -17.96 16.13
C VAL A 75 21.11 -16.70 15.95
N TRP A 76 22.11 -16.47 16.80
CA TRP A 76 23.00 -15.31 16.67
C TRP A 76 23.87 -15.37 15.42
N CYS A 77 24.38 -16.52 14.98
CA CYS A 77 25.13 -16.63 13.72
C CYS A 77 24.30 -16.28 12.49
N PHE A 78 23.01 -16.62 12.46
CA PHE A 78 22.12 -16.23 11.35
C PHE A 78 21.62 -14.80 11.46
N LEU A 79 21.46 -14.28 12.68
CA LEU A 79 20.96 -12.92 12.93
C LEU A 79 22.07 -11.86 12.88
N ALA A 80 23.31 -12.21 13.24
CA ALA A 80 24.43 -11.27 13.34
C ALA A 80 24.74 -10.56 12.01
N PRO A 81 24.77 -11.23 10.83
CA PRO A 81 25.06 -10.53 9.57
C PRO A 81 24.02 -9.46 9.24
N SER A 82 22.73 -9.74 9.45
CA SER A 82 21.66 -8.78 9.18
C SER A 82 21.64 -7.64 10.20
N LEU A 83 21.84 -7.95 11.48
CA LEU A 83 21.98 -6.95 12.54
C LEU A 83 23.19 -6.05 12.34
N LEU A 84 24.32 -6.61 11.92
CA LEU A 84 25.55 -5.85 11.67
C LEU A 84 25.36 -4.84 10.55
N ILE A 85 24.79 -5.28 9.41
CA ILE A 85 24.47 -4.38 8.28
C ILE A 85 23.48 -3.31 8.73
N PHE A 86 22.44 -3.68 9.49
CA PHE A 86 21.47 -2.73 10.01
C PHE A 86 22.11 -1.69 10.95
N LEU A 87 22.95 -2.12 11.90
CA LEU A 87 23.66 -1.23 12.81
C LEU A 87 24.59 -0.29 12.05
N LEU A 88 25.37 -0.82 11.12
CA LEU A 88 26.40 -0.07 10.40
C LEU A 88 25.82 0.95 9.40
N TYR A 89 24.75 0.59 8.68
CA TYR A 89 24.17 1.46 7.64
C TYR A 89 22.91 2.23 8.07
N ARG A 90 22.24 1.83 9.16
CA ARG A 90 21.03 2.52 9.65
C ARG A 90 21.28 3.27 10.95
N ILE A 91 21.81 2.60 11.96
CA ILE A 91 21.92 3.17 13.32
C ILE A 91 23.13 4.10 13.44
N LEU A 92 24.29 3.73 12.91
CA LEU A 92 25.49 4.55 13.00
C LEU A 92 25.34 5.89 12.26
N PRO A 93 24.88 5.97 10.99
CA PRO A 93 24.68 7.26 10.33
C PRO A 93 23.61 8.12 11.00
N LEU A 94 22.56 7.49 11.57
CA LEU A 94 21.54 8.19 12.33
C LEU A 94 22.13 8.83 13.60
N ALA A 95 22.90 8.08 14.38
CA ALA A 95 23.57 8.60 15.57
C ALA A 95 24.56 9.71 15.22
N TRP A 96 25.31 9.55 14.12
CA TRP A 96 26.24 10.56 13.64
C TRP A 96 25.52 11.85 13.18
N ASN A 97 24.36 11.72 12.52
CA ASN A 97 23.53 12.87 12.14
C ASN A 97 23.02 13.65 13.37
N ILE A 98 22.64 12.94 14.44
CA ILE A 98 22.27 13.57 15.71
C ILE A 98 23.46 14.30 16.35
N ILE A 99 24.69 13.80 16.22
CA ILE A 99 25.86 14.51 16.75
C ILE A 99 26.13 15.77 15.92
N LEU A 100 26.06 15.67 14.59
CA LEU A 100 26.24 16.78 13.66
C LEU A 100 25.24 17.92 13.88
N SER A 101 24.01 17.62 14.32
CA SER A 101 23.01 18.68 14.56
C SER A 101 23.37 19.64 15.70
N PHE A 102 24.26 19.25 16.62
CA PHE A 102 24.77 20.11 17.71
C PHE A 102 26.15 20.73 17.38
N GLN A 103 26.64 20.55 16.16
CA GLN A 103 27.96 21.03 15.73
C GLN A 103 27.80 22.01 14.56
N ALA A 104 28.65 23.04 14.52
CA ALA A 104 28.93 23.80 13.31
C ALA A 104 29.94 23.00 12.50
N TRP A 105 29.50 22.46 11.37
CA TRP A 105 30.34 21.65 10.50
C TRP A 105 30.16 22.04 9.04
N SER A 106 31.29 22.29 8.39
CA SER A 106 31.37 22.56 6.96
C SER A 106 32.53 21.72 6.41
N PRO A 107 32.48 21.25 5.14
CA PRO A 107 33.60 20.52 4.54
C PRO A 107 34.94 21.26 4.59
N LEU A 108 34.90 22.59 4.72
CA LEU A 108 36.07 23.47 4.73
C LEU A 108 36.56 23.85 6.14
N LYS A 109 35.83 23.50 7.21
CA LYS A 109 36.14 23.90 8.58
C LYS A 109 36.05 22.70 9.54
N PRO A 110 36.88 22.64 10.61
CA PRO A 110 36.73 21.61 11.62
C PRO A 110 35.37 21.71 12.33
N ALA A 111 34.84 20.58 12.78
CA ALA A 111 33.60 20.55 13.55
C ALA A 111 33.79 21.27 14.90
N VAL A 112 32.94 22.26 15.18
CA VAL A 112 32.91 22.96 16.48
C VAL A 112 31.57 22.69 17.14
N PHE A 113 31.55 22.36 18.43
CA PHE A 113 30.31 22.16 19.15
C PHE A 113 29.66 23.52 19.46
N ILE A 114 28.43 23.72 18.97
CA ILE A 114 27.67 24.98 19.09
C ILE A 114 26.38 24.81 19.92
N GLY A 115 26.19 23.63 20.52
CA GLY A 115 25.01 23.37 21.35
C GLY A 115 23.72 23.43 20.53
N LEU A 116 22.81 24.34 20.88
CA LEU A 116 21.45 24.42 20.31
C LEU A 116 21.27 25.51 19.25
N GLU A 117 22.32 26.21 18.83
CA GLU A 117 22.22 27.35 17.89
C GLU A 117 21.48 27.00 16.59
N ASN A 118 21.71 25.81 16.01
CA ASN A 118 20.98 25.36 14.81
C ASN A 118 19.47 25.24 15.04
N TYR A 119 19.05 24.86 16.25
CA TYR A 119 17.63 24.74 16.59
C TYR A 119 17.00 26.10 16.87
N GLU A 120 17.76 27.06 17.41
CA GLU A 120 17.31 28.44 17.58
C GLU A 120 17.10 29.12 16.23
N GLU A 121 18.04 28.96 15.29
CA GLU A 121 17.88 29.48 13.92
C GLU A 121 16.61 28.93 13.26
N MET A 122 16.35 27.64 13.44
CA MET A 122 15.18 26.96 12.87
C MET A 122 13.85 27.54 13.38
N LEU A 123 13.78 28.06 14.60
CA LEU A 123 12.56 28.69 15.12
C LEU A 123 12.20 29.96 14.35
N THR A 124 13.20 30.69 13.85
CA THR A 124 13.04 31.92 13.08
C THR A 124 13.04 31.71 11.55
N ASP A 125 13.28 30.49 11.10
CA ASP A 125 13.36 30.16 9.68
C ASP A 125 11.96 29.97 9.07
N GLU A 126 11.47 31.01 8.39
CA GLU A 126 10.18 31.00 7.68
C GLU A 126 10.08 29.86 6.66
N VAL A 127 11.20 29.46 6.06
CA VAL A 127 11.24 28.44 5.01
C VAL A 127 11.07 27.05 5.63
N PHE A 128 11.64 26.83 6.81
CA PHE A 128 11.39 25.62 7.59
C PHE A 128 9.89 25.47 7.89
N TRP A 129 9.25 26.52 8.41
CA TRP A 129 7.83 26.49 8.75
C TRP A 129 6.94 26.31 7.52
N GLN A 130 7.25 26.97 6.40
CA GLN A 130 6.56 26.77 5.14
C GLN A 130 6.70 25.32 4.64
N SER A 131 7.92 24.76 4.70
CA SER A 131 8.19 23.38 4.27
C SER A 131 7.52 22.33 5.15
N LEU A 132 7.46 22.59 6.46
CA LEU A 132 6.73 21.78 7.42
C LEU A 132 5.23 21.81 7.12
N TRP A 133 4.64 22.98 6.89
CA TRP A 133 3.23 23.12 6.55
C TRP A 133 2.89 22.41 5.24
N ASN A 134 3.72 22.57 4.21
CA ASN A 134 3.55 21.87 2.94
C ASN A 134 3.61 20.34 3.13
N THR A 135 4.51 19.86 3.98
CA THR A 135 4.62 18.42 4.30
C THR A 135 3.35 17.92 5.01
N VAL A 136 2.84 18.67 5.99
CA VAL A 136 1.57 18.38 6.65
C VAL A 136 0.42 18.39 5.65
N PHE A 137 0.38 19.36 4.74
CA PHE A 137 -0.66 19.46 3.71
C PHE A 137 -0.68 18.23 2.79
N ILE A 138 0.48 17.73 2.34
CA ILE A 138 0.56 16.50 1.54
C ILE A 138 0.09 15.29 2.37
N ILE A 139 0.49 15.17 3.64
CA ILE A 139 0.00 14.08 4.51
C ILE A 139 -1.53 14.14 4.65
N LEU A 140 -2.10 15.33 4.86
CA LEU A 140 -3.55 15.55 4.98
C LEU A 140 -4.30 15.32 3.67
N SER A 141 -3.62 15.26 2.53
CA SER A 141 -4.21 14.89 1.25
C SER A 141 -4.40 13.38 1.07
N ALA A 142 -3.66 12.54 1.82
CA ALA A 142 -3.75 11.09 1.70
C ALA A 142 -5.18 10.54 1.96
N PRO A 143 -5.94 11.00 2.98
CA PRO A 143 -7.34 10.63 3.16
C PRO A 143 -8.23 10.87 1.93
N VAL A 144 -7.99 11.92 1.15
CA VAL A 144 -8.73 12.20 -0.08
C VAL A 144 -8.45 11.11 -1.13
N GLY A 145 -7.19 10.74 -1.29
CA GLY A 145 -6.81 9.61 -2.16
C GLY A 145 -7.40 8.28 -1.71
N ILE A 146 -7.43 8.02 -0.40
CA ILE A 146 -8.04 6.81 0.17
C ILE A 146 -9.55 6.79 -0.06
N ALA A 147 -10.24 7.93 0.11
CA ALA A 147 -11.67 8.04 -0.15
C ALA A 147 -11.99 7.79 -1.62
N MET A 148 -11.21 8.36 -2.55
CA MET A 148 -11.36 8.09 -3.99
C MET A 148 -11.08 6.62 -4.31
N ALA A 149 -10.04 6.03 -3.73
CA ALA A 149 -9.73 4.62 -3.89
C ALA A 149 -10.82 3.70 -3.34
N LEU A 150 -11.47 4.07 -2.23
CA LEU A 150 -12.61 3.35 -1.66
C LEU A 150 -13.81 3.38 -2.61
N GLY A 151 -14.11 4.54 -3.19
CA GLY A 151 -15.16 4.68 -4.20
C GLY A 151 -14.90 3.79 -5.43
N LEU A 152 -13.66 3.79 -5.93
CA LEU A 152 -13.26 2.91 -7.03
C LEU A 152 -13.31 1.43 -6.64
N ALA A 153 -12.89 1.08 -5.42
CA ALA A 153 -12.95 -0.29 -4.92
C ALA A 153 -14.39 -0.79 -4.84
N LEU A 154 -15.33 0.03 -4.36
CA LEU A 154 -16.76 -0.30 -4.34
C LEU A 154 -17.33 -0.49 -5.75
N LEU A 155 -16.99 0.42 -6.68
CA LEU A 155 -17.42 0.34 -8.07
C LEU A 155 -16.94 -0.96 -8.73
N VAL A 156 -15.65 -1.27 -8.57
CA VAL A 156 -15.02 -2.47 -9.11
C VAL A 156 -15.48 -3.74 -8.37
N ASN A 157 -15.94 -3.65 -7.12
CA ASN A 157 -16.49 -4.79 -6.41
C ASN A 157 -17.93 -5.12 -6.84
N SER A 158 -18.64 -4.18 -7.46
CA SER A 158 -19.97 -4.42 -8.04
C SER A 158 -19.88 -5.29 -9.31
N ASN A 159 -20.98 -5.93 -9.70
CA ASN A 159 -21.01 -6.95 -10.76
C ASN A 159 -20.89 -6.37 -12.19
N ILE A 160 -19.89 -5.53 -12.42
CA ILE A 160 -19.59 -4.89 -13.71
C ILE A 160 -18.83 -5.83 -14.66
N SER A 161 -19.24 -5.84 -15.92
CA SER A 161 -18.52 -6.50 -17.01
C SER A 161 -17.13 -5.87 -17.18
N GLY A 162 -16.09 -6.69 -17.34
CA GLY A 162 -14.72 -6.18 -17.55
C GLY A 162 -13.99 -5.75 -16.28
N ARG A 163 -14.47 -6.15 -15.09
CA ARG A 163 -13.85 -5.84 -13.78
C ARG A 163 -12.31 -5.95 -13.74
N ASN A 164 -11.75 -7.01 -14.32
CA ASN A 164 -10.31 -7.22 -14.33
C ASN A 164 -9.55 -6.17 -15.16
N ILE A 165 -10.16 -5.68 -16.24
CA ILE A 165 -9.56 -4.62 -17.08
C ILE A 165 -9.50 -3.32 -16.29
N TYR A 166 -10.59 -2.93 -15.63
CA TYR A 166 -10.61 -1.73 -14.78
C TYR A 166 -9.60 -1.81 -13.64
N ARG A 167 -9.50 -2.97 -12.97
CA ARG A 167 -8.47 -3.21 -11.93
C ARG A 167 -7.07 -2.97 -12.46
N THR A 168 -6.74 -3.54 -13.62
CA THR A 168 -5.43 -3.41 -14.25
C THR A 168 -5.14 -1.97 -14.66
N LEU A 169 -6.08 -1.28 -15.30
CA LEU A 169 -5.90 0.10 -15.76
C LEU A 169 -5.67 1.07 -14.59
N ILE A 170 -6.44 0.94 -13.51
CA ILE A 170 -6.29 1.82 -12.34
C ILE A 170 -4.98 1.50 -11.61
N PHE A 171 -4.64 0.22 -11.46
CA PHE A 171 -3.40 -0.22 -10.80
C PHE A 171 -2.13 0.14 -11.57
N LEU A 172 -2.20 0.28 -12.90
CA LEU A 172 -1.05 0.55 -13.78
C LEU A 172 -0.29 1.83 -13.41
N SER A 173 -0.95 2.78 -12.75
CA SER A 173 -0.35 4.04 -12.27
C SER A 173 0.73 3.84 -11.20
N TYR A 174 0.59 2.84 -10.33
CA TYR A 174 1.47 2.62 -9.18
C TYR A 174 2.88 2.14 -9.52
N PRO A 175 3.08 1.10 -10.37
CA PRO A 175 4.42 0.58 -10.67
C PRO A 175 5.27 1.50 -11.57
N LEU A 176 4.74 2.64 -12.02
CA LEU A 176 5.50 3.61 -12.79
C LEU A 176 6.58 4.28 -11.93
N MET A 177 7.76 4.52 -12.52
CA MET A 177 8.82 5.27 -11.87
C MET A 177 8.32 6.68 -11.54
N THR A 178 8.48 7.13 -10.29
CA THR A 178 8.01 8.44 -9.81
C THR A 178 8.53 9.60 -10.66
N VAL A 179 9.77 9.53 -11.15
CA VAL A 179 10.34 10.53 -12.05
C VAL A 179 9.60 10.59 -13.39
N ALA A 180 9.22 9.45 -13.96
CA ALA A 180 8.44 9.41 -15.20
C ALA A 180 7.04 9.98 -14.99
N VAL A 181 6.40 9.64 -13.86
CA VAL A 181 5.11 10.22 -13.45
C VAL A 181 5.20 11.74 -13.34
N ALA A 182 6.25 12.25 -12.68
CA ALA A 182 6.49 13.68 -12.55
C ALA A 182 6.61 14.39 -13.92
N ILE A 183 7.34 13.78 -14.87
CA ILE A 183 7.49 14.33 -16.23
C ILE A 183 6.16 14.34 -16.98
N ILE A 184 5.39 13.24 -16.92
CA ILE A 184 4.07 13.16 -17.56
C ILE A 184 3.15 14.26 -17.01
N TRP A 185 3.06 14.40 -15.69
CA TRP A 185 2.23 15.43 -15.08
C TRP A 185 2.72 16.84 -15.37
N ARG A 186 4.04 17.06 -15.43
CA ARG A 186 4.61 18.35 -15.85
C ARG A 186 4.19 18.72 -17.28
N TRP A 187 4.15 17.76 -18.20
CA TRP A 187 3.62 17.98 -19.55
C TRP A 187 2.11 18.23 -19.56
N MET A 188 1.34 17.47 -18.76
CA MET A 188 -0.12 17.66 -18.67
C MET A 188 -0.51 19.02 -18.10
N TYR A 189 0.28 19.54 -17.16
CA TYR A 189 0.11 20.83 -16.49
C TYR A 189 0.72 22.01 -17.24
N ASP A 190 1.36 21.79 -18.39
CA ASP A 190 1.95 22.88 -19.16
C ASP A 190 0.89 23.92 -19.58
N GLU A 191 1.22 25.20 -19.44
CA GLU A 191 0.31 26.32 -19.71
C GLU A 191 -0.02 26.47 -21.19
N ARG A 192 0.93 26.14 -22.07
CA ARG A 192 0.84 26.40 -23.50
C ARG A 192 0.32 25.18 -24.24
N VAL A 193 0.93 24.02 -23.99
CA VAL A 193 0.70 22.76 -24.72
C VAL A 193 0.08 21.66 -23.86
N GLY A 194 -0.23 21.94 -22.59
CA GLY A 194 -0.75 20.93 -21.67
C GLY A 194 -2.17 20.47 -21.99
N LEU A 195 -2.40 19.16 -21.86
CA LEU A 195 -3.68 18.53 -22.11
C LEU A 195 -4.80 19.10 -21.22
N LEU A 196 -4.51 19.41 -19.96
CA LEU A 196 -5.51 19.90 -19.02
C LEU A 196 -6.00 21.30 -19.40
N ASN A 197 -5.09 22.21 -19.73
CA ASN A 197 -5.43 23.55 -20.22
C ASN A 197 -6.09 23.49 -21.61
N TYR A 198 -5.75 22.52 -22.46
CA TYR A 198 -6.46 22.29 -23.72
C TYR A 198 -7.92 21.89 -23.50
N VAL A 199 -8.17 20.89 -22.64
CA VAL A 199 -9.54 20.43 -22.33
C VAL A 199 -10.35 21.51 -21.61
N ALA A 200 -9.76 22.26 -20.67
CA ALA A 200 -10.44 23.34 -19.97
C ALA A 200 -10.92 24.45 -20.91
N ARG A 201 -10.10 24.80 -21.91
CA ARG A 201 -10.47 25.74 -22.98
C ARG A 201 -11.58 25.19 -23.88
N LEU A 202 -11.50 23.90 -24.26
CA LEU A 202 -12.51 23.25 -25.09
C LEU A 202 -13.89 23.22 -24.41
N LEU A 203 -13.92 23.05 -23.09
CA LEU A 203 -15.15 23.06 -22.29
C LEU A 203 -15.63 24.47 -21.91
N HIS A 204 -14.96 25.53 -22.38
CA HIS A 204 -15.20 26.92 -21.99
C HIS A 204 -15.22 27.17 -20.47
N LEU A 205 -14.45 26.38 -19.71
CA LEU A 205 -14.36 26.53 -18.25
C LEU A 205 -13.44 27.69 -17.85
N THR A 206 -12.48 28.04 -18.72
CA THR A 206 -11.51 29.11 -18.48
C THR A 206 -11.06 29.73 -19.80
N ASP A 207 -11.12 31.06 -19.89
CA ASP A 207 -10.63 31.83 -21.05
C ASP A 207 -9.10 31.97 -21.05
N THR A 208 -8.49 31.92 -19.87
CA THR A 208 -7.03 32.01 -19.66
C THR A 208 -6.45 30.68 -19.19
N PRO A 209 -5.25 30.29 -19.65
CA PRO A 209 -4.60 29.07 -19.18
C PRO A 209 -4.32 29.14 -17.67
N ILE A 210 -4.59 28.06 -16.96
CA ILE A 210 -4.33 27.95 -15.52
C ILE A 210 -2.83 27.63 -15.34
N PRO A 211 -2.07 28.48 -14.61
CA PRO A 211 -0.67 28.24 -14.30
C PRO A 211 -0.51 27.22 -13.17
N PHE A 212 -0.80 25.95 -13.46
CA PHE A 212 -0.80 24.86 -12.48
C PHE A 212 0.51 24.76 -11.70
N LEU A 213 1.66 24.88 -12.36
CA LEU A 213 2.98 24.76 -11.71
C LEU A 213 3.65 26.10 -11.39
N ASN A 214 3.22 27.21 -12.00
CA ASN A 214 3.81 28.53 -11.82
C ASN A 214 3.00 29.45 -10.89
N SER A 215 1.94 28.94 -10.25
CA SER A 215 1.15 29.68 -9.26
C SER A 215 1.45 29.24 -7.85
N PHE A 216 1.59 30.21 -6.93
CA PHE A 216 1.70 29.97 -5.49
C PHE A 216 0.50 29.20 -4.91
N PHE A 217 -0.67 29.32 -5.54
CA PHE A 217 -1.89 28.65 -5.09
C PHE A 217 -2.05 27.26 -5.70
N TRP A 218 -1.76 27.09 -7.00
CA TRP A 218 -2.02 25.84 -7.71
C TRP A 218 -0.88 24.84 -7.71
N ALA A 219 0.37 25.27 -7.46
CA ALA A 219 1.54 24.38 -7.58
C ALA A 219 1.48 23.19 -6.61
N LEU A 220 1.20 23.44 -5.33
CA LEU A 220 1.16 22.37 -4.32
C LEU A 220 -0.04 21.42 -4.53
N PRO A 221 -1.28 21.91 -4.77
CA PRO A 221 -2.39 21.05 -5.17
C PRO A 221 -2.11 20.21 -6.42
N SER A 222 -1.43 20.77 -7.42
CA SER A 222 -1.09 20.04 -8.66
C SER A 222 -0.15 18.86 -8.39
N VAL A 223 0.83 19.04 -7.50
CA VAL A 223 1.71 17.95 -7.04
C VAL A 223 0.93 16.91 -6.24
N VAL A 224 0.02 17.33 -5.36
CA VAL A 224 -0.86 16.43 -4.59
C VAL A 224 -1.73 15.58 -5.49
N VAL A 225 -2.33 16.16 -6.55
CA VAL A 225 -3.14 15.41 -7.52
C VAL A 225 -2.31 14.34 -8.23
N ALA A 226 -1.09 14.67 -8.65
CA ALA A 226 -0.17 13.71 -9.27
C ALA A 226 0.21 12.58 -8.30
N ASN A 227 0.46 12.92 -7.03
CA ASN A 227 0.78 11.96 -5.98
C ASN A 227 -0.38 11.00 -5.72
N ILE A 228 -1.59 11.54 -5.55
CA ILE A 228 -2.79 10.75 -5.34
C ILE A 228 -3.03 9.84 -6.54
N TRP A 229 -2.93 10.35 -7.77
CA TRP A 229 -3.10 9.54 -8.98
C TRP A 229 -2.14 8.34 -9.02
N GLN A 230 -0.87 8.54 -8.69
CA GLN A 230 0.12 7.46 -8.66
C GLN A 230 -0.22 6.39 -7.61
N MET A 231 -0.71 6.80 -6.44
CA MET A 231 -1.01 5.88 -5.33
C MET A 231 -2.42 5.29 -5.38
N LEU A 232 -3.31 5.88 -6.17
CA LEU A 232 -4.74 5.56 -6.21
C LEU A 232 -5.00 4.07 -6.44
N GLY A 233 -4.30 3.48 -7.42
CA GLY A 233 -4.45 2.08 -7.77
C GLY A 233 -3.98 1.13 -6.68
N PHE A 234 -2.93 1.50 -5.95
CA PHE A 234 -2.43 0.71 -4.84
C PHE A 234 -3.41 0.70 -3.66
N TYR A 235 -3.93 1.87 -3.27
CA TYR A 235 -4.95 1.96 -2.22
C TYR A 235 -6.23 1.22 -2.61
N MET A 236 -6.65 1.31 -3.87
CA MET A 236 -7.84 0.63 -4.36
C MET A 236 -7.71 -0.89 -4.18
N ILE A 237 -6.55 -1.48 -4.53
CA ILE A 237 -6.34 -2.93 -4.39
C ILE A 237 -6.37 -3.35 -2.91
N ILE A 238 -5.73 -2.61 -2.02
CA ILE A 238 -5.76 -2.91 -0.57
C ILE A 238 -7.20 -2.89 -0.04
N LEU A 239 -7.95 -1.83 -0.35
CA LEU A 239 -9.33 -1.67 0.09
C LEU A 239 -10.26 -2.71 -0.53
N LEU A 240 -10.03 -3.06 -1.79
CA LEU A 240 -10.78 -4.08 -2.51
C LEU A 240 -10.56 -5.47 -1.90
N THR A 241 -9.32 -5.83 -1.58
CA THR A 241 -9.03 -7.09 -0.86
C THR A 241 -9.67 -7.09 0.52
N GLY A 242 -9.62 -5.96 1.24
CA GLY A 242 -10.33 -5.80 2.51
C GLY A 242 -11.85 -6.03 2.36
N LEU A 243 -12.45 -5.47 1.31
CA LEU A 243 -13.88 -5.58 1.03
C LEU A 243 -14.28 -7.01 0.66
N GLN A 244 -13.42 -7.71 -0.09
CA GLN A 244 -13.64 -9.11 -0.48
C GLN A 244 -13.48 -10.11 0.67
N ASN A 245 -12.82 -9.72 1.77
CA ASN A 245 -12.69 -10.54 2.97
C ASN A 245 -13.91 -10.44 3.90
N ILE A 246 -14.84 -9.51 3.66
CA ILE A 246 -16.06 -9.39 4.45
C ILE A 246 -17.00 -10.55 4.09
N PRO A 247 -17.45 -11.38 5.06
CA PRO A 247 -18.34 -12.50 4.79
C PRO A 247 -19.64 -12.07 4.10
N SER A 248 -20.06 -12.81 3.07
CA SER A 248 -21.31 -12.52 2.33
C SER A 248 -22.55 -12.59 3.23
N SER A 249 -22.52 -13.43 4.26
CA SER A 249 -23.60 -13.62 5.23
C SER A 249 -24.00 -12.32 5.95
N LEU A 250 -23.06 -11.40 6.18
CA LEU A 250 -23.37 -10.09 6.78
C LEU A 250 -24.18 -9.19 5.82
N PHE A 251 -23.92 -9.29 4.52
CA PHE A 251 -24.68 -8.55 3.52
C PHE A 251 -26.07 -9.13 3.30
N GLU A 252 -26.19 -10.47 3.31
CA GLU A 252 -27.46 -11.18 3.22
C GLU A 252 -28.36 -10.89 4.45
N ALA A 253 -27.79 -10.94 5.66
CA ALA A 253 -28.52 -10.59 6.88
C ALA A 253 -29.01 -9.14 6.86
N ALA A 254 -28.16 -8.20 6.43
CA ALA A 254 -28.55 -6.80 6.31
C ALA A 254 -29.67 -6.57 5.28
N GLU A 255 -29.72 -7.37 4.22
CA GLU A 255 -30.79 -7.31 3.21
C GLU A 255 -32.12 -7.85 3.75
N ILE A 256 -32.08 -8.91 4.59
CA ILE A 256 -33.25 -9.42 5.31
C ILE A 256 -33.78 -8.38 6.31
N ASP A 257 -32.89 -7.65 6.98
CA ASP A 257 -33.21 -6.58 7.93
C ASP A 257 -33.67 -5.27 7.24
N GLY A 258 -33.74 -5.24 5.90
CA GLY A 258 -34.18 -4.07 5.13
C GLY A 258 -33.18 -2.91 5.13
N ALA A 259 -31.91 -3.15 5.42
CA ALA A 259 -30.88 -2.12 5.47
C ALA A 259 -30.62 -1.51 4.09
N THR A 260 -30.60 -0.19 4.01
CA THR A 260 -30.31 0.52 2.75
C THR A 260 -28.83 0.39 2.36
N ALA A 261 -28.47 0.75 1.12
CA ALA A 261 -27.06 0.77 0.69
C ALA A 261 -26.19 1.70 1.55
N GLY A 262 -26.75 2.83 2.02
CA GLY A 262 -26.09 3.75 2.94
C GLY A 262 -25.86 3.12 4.31
N ASP A 263 -26.87 2.43 4.87
CA ASP A 263 -26.74 1.72 6.13
C ASP A 263 -25.66 0.64 6.07
N ARG A 264 -25.64 -0.15 4.98
CA ARG A 264 -24.58 -1.15 4.75
C ARG A 264 -23.20 -0.51 4.67
N PHE A 265 -23.07 0.65 4.01
CA PHE A 265 -21.80 1.36 3.93
C PHE A 265 -21.30 1.83 5.31
N TRP A 266 -22.12 2.57 6.05
CA TRP A 266 -21.70 3.18 7.31
C TRP A 266 -21.61 2.20 8.48
N ARG A 267 -22.46 1.16 8.51
CA ARG A 267 -22.58 0.24 9.65
C ARG A 267 -21.79 -1.06 9.47
N ILE A 268 -21.53 -1.49 8.22
CA ILE A 268 -20.87 -2.77 7.93
C ILE A 268 -19.53 -2.53 7.24
N ILE A 269 -19.55 -1.90 6.06
CA ILE A 269 -18.35 -1.76 5.22
C ILE A 269 -17.30 -0.89 5.90
N LEU A 270 -17.64 0.33 6.30
CA LEU A 270 -16.67 1.28 6.85
C LEU A 270 -16.05 0.78 8.17
N PRO A 271 -16.79 0.21 9.14
CA PRO A 271 -16.21 -0.32 10.37
C PRO A 271 -15.31 -1.54 10.13
N LEU A 272 -15.72 -2.47 9.27
CA LEU A 272 -14.94 -3.68 8.98
C LEU A 272 -13.72 -3.40 8.09
N LEU A 273 -13.76 -2.33 7.28
CA LEU A 273 -12.61 -1.85 6.50
C LEU A 273 -11.62 -1.00 7.29
N ARG A 274 -11.90 -0.64 8.56
CA ARG A 274 -11.00 0.20 9.37
C ARG A 274 -9.54 -0.25 9.34
N PRO A 275 -9.20 -1.56 9.48
CA PRO A 275 -7.81 -2.01 9.42
C PRO A 275 -7.15 -1.76 8.05
N SER A 276 -7.89 -1.94 6.96
CA SER A 276 -7.41 -1.68 5.59
C SER A 276 -7.27 -0.19 5.31
N ILE A 277 -8.22 0.64 5.77
CA ILE A 277 -8.15 2.10 5.66
C ILE A 277 -6.95 2.63 6.44
N PHE A 278 -6.73 2.11 7.65
CA PHE A 278 -5.58 2.47 8.46
C PHE A 278 -4.27 2.08 7.80
N LEU A 279 -4.18 0.87 7.23
CA LEU A 279 -3.01 0.46 6.46
C LEU A 279 -2.73 1.41 5.29
N CYS A 280 -3.78 1.79 4.53
CA CYS A 280 -3.63 2.78 3.46
C CYS A 280 -3.18 4.14 3.98
N PHE A 281 -3.68 4.58 5.14
CA PHE A 281 -3.28 5.85 5.76
C PHE A 281 -1.82 5.84 6.19
N VAL A 282 -1.34 4.78 6.84
CA VAL A 282 0.06 4.64 7.23
C VAL A 282 0.97 4.64 5.98
N ILE A 283 0.61 3.88 4.95
CA ILE A 283 1.38 3.84 3.72
C ILE A 283 1.34 5.19 2.99
N GLY A 284 0.19 5.86 2.97
CA GLY A 284 0.04 7.18 2.37
C GLY A 284 0.86 8.23 3.07
N MET A 285 0.81 8.27 4.41
CA MET A 285 1.67 9.15 5.20
C MET A 285 3.15 8.90 4.92
N LEU A 286 3.61 7.64 4.91
CA LEU A 286 5.00 7.29 4.58
C LEU A 286 5.39 7.80 3.19
N ASN A 287 4.53 7.59 2.20
CA ASN A 287 4.79 8.06 0.83
C ASN A 287 4.80 9.58 0.73
N SER A 288 3.85 10.29 1.35
CA SER A 288 3.79 11.75 1.38
C SER A 288 5.08 12.36 1.94
N VAL A 289 5.59 11.77 3.01
CA VAL A 289 6.81 12.17 3.70
C VAL A 289 8.05 11.95 2.83
N THR A 290 8.10 10.86 2.06
CA THR A 290 9.24 10.54 1.17
C THR A 290 9.04 11.02 -0.27
N SER A 291 8.09 11.91 -0.54
CA SER A 291 7.75 12.39 -1.90
C SER A 291 8.75 13.39 -2.48
N PHE A 292 10.05 13.12 -2.33
CA PHE A 292 11.13 13.96 -2.85
C PHE A 292 11.12 14.04 -4.37
N ASP A 293 11.18 12.89 -5.06
CA ASP A 293 11.34 12.82 -6.51
C ASP A 293 10.22 13.56 -7.25
N LEU A 294 8.98 13.37 -6.80
CA LEU A 294 7.81 13.97 -7.42
C LEU A 294 7.84 15.51 -7.32
N VAL A 295 8.03 16.05 -6.12
CA VAL A 295 8.08 17.50 -5.88
C VAL A 295 9.27 18.12 -6.64
N TYR A 296 10.44 17.51 -6.53
CA TYR A 296 11.68 18.03 -7.10
C TYR A 296 11.63 18.06 -8.64
N VAL A 297 11.14 17.00 -9.28
CA VAL A 297 11.09 16.92 -10.75
C VAL A 297 9.96 17.78 -11.34
N MET A 298 8.80 17.87 -10.67
CA MET A 298 7.67 18.67 -11.17
C MET A 298 7.92 20.17 -11.02
N THR A 299 8.45 20.61 -9.87
CA THR A 299 8.46 22.04 -9.51
C THR A 299 9.80 22.54 -8.97
N GLY A 300 10.72 21.66 -8.58
CA GLY A 300 11.95 22.04 -7.88
C GLY A 300 11.70 22.74 -6.53
N GLY A 301 10.50 22.61 -5.96
CA GLY A 301 10.04 23.35 -4.78
C GLY A 301 9.40 24.71 -5.08
N GLY A 302 9.24 25.12 -6.35
CA GLY A 302 8.70 26.43 -6.74
C GLY A 302 7.18 26.50 -6.96
N PRO A 303 6.63 27.70 -7.26
CA PRO A 303 7.33 28.99 -7.34
C PRO A 303 7.66 29.54 -5.94
N GLY A 304 8.82 30.19 -5.78
CA GLY A 304 9.19 30.86 -4.52
C GLY A 304 9.10 29.99 -3.26
N ARG A 305 9.50 28.71 -3.34
CA ARG A 305 9.40 27.71 -2.26
C ARG A 305 7.98 27.25 -1.90
N ALA A 306 6.96 27.60 -2.69
CA ALA A 306 5.56 27.25 -2.43
C ALA A 306 5.27 25.75 -2.35
N THR A 307 6.06 24.90 -3.02
CA THR A 307 5.90 23.43 -2.99
C THR A 307 7.03 22.73 -2.25
N GLU A 308 7.96 23.49 -1.66
CA GLU A 308 9.07 22.97 -0.88
C GLU A 308 8.52 22.14 0.27
N ILE A 309 8.96 20.88 0.40
CA ILE A 309 8.65 20.01 1.54
C ILE A 309 9.91 19.80 2.37
N LEU A 310 9.79 19.30 3.61
CA LEU A 310 10.94 19.15 4.50
C LEU A 310 12.07 18.32 3.87
N VAL A 311 11.75 17.25 3.14
CA VAL A 311 12.78 16.43 2.48
C VAL A 311 13.51 17.19 1.37
N THR A 312 12.80 17.96 0.54
CA THR A 312 13.45 18.78 -0.50
C THR A 312 14.25 19.92 0.14
N TYR A 313 13.76 20.47 1.24
CA TYR A 313 14.45 21.51 2.00
C TYR A 313 15.77 21.01 2.59
N ILE A 314 15.74 19.86 3.30
CA ILE A 314 16.94 19.18 3.84
C ILE A 314 17.95 18.92 2.72
N TYR A 315 17.48 18.42 1.56
CA TYR A 315 18.36 18.19 0.41
C TYR A 315 19.02 19.49 -0.07
N LYS A 316 18.26 20.58 -0.23
CA LYS A 316 18.83 21.87 -0.66
C LYS A 316 19.80 22.42 0.38
N LEU A 317 19.50 22.32 1.67
CA LEU A 317 20.41 22.75 2.74
C LEU A 317 21.74 22.00 2.68
N GLY A 318 21.69 20.66 2.65
CA GLY A 318 22.89 19.83 2.68
C GLY A 318 23.70 19.87 1.38
N PHE A 319 23.04 19.69 0.24
CA PHE A 319 23.73 19.43 -1.03
C PHE A 319 23.84 20.64 -1.96
N VAL A 320 22.97 21.64 -1.83
CA VAL A 320 23.01 22.85 -2.66
C VAL A 320 23.66 24.01 -1.90
N GLN A 321 23.28 24.21 -0.64
CA GLN A 321 23.77 25.29 0.21
C GLN A 321 24.96 24.89 1.08
N THR A 322 25.32 23.60 1.12
CA THR A 322 26.45 23.05 1.90
C THR A 322 26.39 23.33 3.41
N ARG A 323 25.18 23.54 3.94
CA ARG A 323 24.87 23.72 5.37
C ARG A 323 24.47 22.39 6.00
N PHE A 324 25.44 21.49 6.12
CA PHE A 324 25.19 20.11 6.56
C PHE A 324 24.81 20.00 8.03
N ASP A 325 25.37 20.86 8.87
CA ASP A 325 25.03 21.05 10.28
C ASP A 325 23.54 21.42 10.46
N TYR A 326 23.10 22.48 9.79
CA TYR A 326 21.73 22.94 9.85
C TYR A 326 20.77 21.91 9.21
N ALA A 327 21.16 21.31 8.08
CA ALA A 327 20.40 20.21 7.47
C ALA A 327 20.25 19.01 8.43
N ALA A 328 21.28 18.68 9.21
CA ALA A 328 21.21 17.63 10.22
C ALA A 328 20.22 18.00 11.34
N ALA A 329 20.24 19.23 11.84
CA ALA A 329 19.27 19.70 12.83
C ALA A 329 17.82 19.60 12.33
N VAL A 330 17.56 20.08 11.11
CA VAL A 330 16.23 19.94 10.46
C VAL A 330 15.86 18.46 10.29
N THR A 331 16.81 17.59 9.93
CA THR A 331 16.58 16.14 9.79
C THR A 331 16.18 15.49 11.11
N VAL A 332 16.83 15.85 12.22
CA VAL A 332 16.50 15.34 13.56
C VAL A 332 15.08 15.76 13.96
N VAL A 333 14.72 17.02 13.74
CA VAL A 333 13.37 17.54 14.05
C VAL A 333 12.33 16.88 13.16
N PHE A 334 12.64 16.69 11.88
CA PHE A 334 11.78 15.96 10.96
C PHE A 334 11.60 14.51 11.40
N PHE A 335 12.65 13.82 11.85
CA PHE A 335 12.56 12.47 12.39
C PHE A 335 11.65 12.39 13.61
N VAL A 336 11.78 13.33 14.56
CA VAL A 336 10.87 13.43 15.72
C VAL A 336 9.43 13.67 15.26
N PHE A 337 9.20 14.59 14.33
CA PHE A 337 7.88 14.84 13.75
C PHE A 337 7.26 13.57 13.16
N LEU A 338 8.03 12.76 12.42
CA LEU A 338 7.54 11.50 11.87
C LEU A 338 7.16 10.48 12.93
N ILE A 339 7.94 10.36 14.01
CA ILE A 339 7.60 9.51 15.16
C ILE A 339 6.29 9.99 15.77
N THR A 340 6.13 11.29 15.99
CA THR A 340 4.92 11.87 16.59
C THR A 340 3.70 11.59 15.74
N VAL A 341 3.77 11.80 14.42
CA VAL A 341 2.64 11.55 13.52
C VAL A 341 2.34 10.04 13.41
N ALA A 342 3.36 9.18 13.34
CA ALA A 342 3.16 7.72 13.31
C ALA A 342 2.53 7.20 14.62
N TRP A 343 2.99 7.72 15.77
CA TRP A 343 2.42 7.41 17.07
C TRP A 343 0.97 7.89 17.18
N ALA A 344 0.68 9.12 16.75
CA ALA A 344 -0.66 9.68 16.74
C ALA A 344 -1.61 8.87 15.84
N ALA A 345 -1.15 8.49 14.65
CA ALA A 345 -1.89 7.62 13.73
C ALA A 345 -2.25 6.27 14.39
N ASN A 346 -1.28 5.61 15.02
CA ASN A 346 -1.51 4.34 15.72
C ASN A 346 -2.51 4.49 16.89
N ARG A 347 -2.41 5.60 17.63
CA ARG A 347 -3.32 5.89 18.74
C ARG A 347 -4.76 6.14 18.27
N LEU A 348 -4.93 6.92 17.20
CA LEU A 348 -6.24 7.21 16.59
C LEU A 348 -6.91 5.95 16.05
N SER A 349 -6.14 4.96 15.60
CA SER A 349 -6.67 3.67 15.14
C SER A 349 -7.09 2.71 16.25
N GLY A 350 -7.09 3.14 17.52
CA GLY A 350 -7.56 2.34 18.65
C GLY A 350 -6.50 1.41 19.26
N GLY A 351 -5.21 1.62 18.98
CA GLY A 351 -4.10 0.92 19.66
C GLY A 351 -3.93 -0.58 19.38
N ASN A 352 -4.92 -1.23 18.77
CA ASN A 352 -4.93 -2.67 18.48
C ASN A 352 -4.71 -3.02 17.00
N ALA A 353 -4.33 -2.07 16.14
CA ALA A 353 -4.12 -2.35 14.71
C ALA A 353 -3.01 -3.40 14.44
N GLY A 354 -2.09 -3.61 15.40
CA GLY A 354 -1.11 -4.71 15.39
C GLY A 354 -1.45 -5.89 16.30
N ALA A 355 -2.46 -5.76 17.17
CA ALA A 355 -2.98 -6.85 17.98
C ALA A 355 -3.99 -7.64 17.12
N ARG A 356 -3.47 -8.45 16.20
CA ARG A 356 -4.26 -9.59 15.76
C ARG A 356 -4.34 -10.52 16.96
N ASP A 357 -5.56 -10.68 17.47
CA ASP A 357 -5.92 -11.79 18.34
C ASP A 357 -5.41 -13.06 17.68
N MET A 358 -4.29 -13.57 18.20
CA MET A 358 -3.81 -14.90 17.89
C MET A 358 -4.69 -15.86 18.68
N GLU A 359 -5.88 -16.14 18.16
CA GLU A 359 -6.71 -17.26 18.60
C GLU A 359 -6.76 -18.35 17.51
#